data_AF-A0AA43C3U4-F1
#
_entry.id   AF-A0AA43C3U4-F1
#
_cell.length_a   1.000
_cell.length_b   1.000
_cell.length_c   1.000
_cell.angle_alpha   90.00
_cell.angle_beta   90.00
_cell.angle_gamma   90.00
#
_symmetry.space_group_name_H-M   'P 1'
#
loop_
_entity.id
_entity.type
_entity.pdbx_description
1 polymer ?
#
loop_
_entity_poly.entity_id
_entity_poly.type
_entity_poly.pdbx_seq_one_letter_code
_entity_poly.pdbx_strand_id
1 'polypeptide(L)'
;MKLLRRATAVTALSLGVLFVLRLSGTIWPDLTAGRAAAGVAASIHLFTGAAWVAFFLALREAWVGRHRPALRWAAAAAAAGSAVALLPVVRNLLLPLDLALLARSDRGAWVEAWAPFVGILAVLAFFVTLLRHLEEGAEREALRRPATAALAACVALATLHALLLASWLTSGEQSWLTELGPAATRATLPLMLAILFALLWFFGSFYRFLVAGDGIGRELPPS
;
A
#
# COMPACT_ATOMS: atom_id res chain seq x y z
N MET A 1 -15.38 11.97 9.69
CA MET A 1 -14.96 12.38 8.32
C MET A 1 -13.60 13.08 8.25
N LYS A 2 -13.31 14.13 9.04
CA LYS A 2 -12.03 14.88 8.97
C LYS A 2 -10.76 14.02 9.05
N LEU A 3 -10.71 13.05 9.97
CA LEU A 3 -9.56 12.15 10.13
C LEU A 3 -9.30 11.31 8.87
N LEU A 4 -10.35 10.72 8.30
CA LEU A 4 -10.26 9.91 7.08
C LEU A 4 -9.73 10.74 5.90
N ARG A 5 -10.26 11.95 5.70
CA ARG A 5 -9.77 12.86 4.64
C ARG A 5 -8.27 13.13 4.76
N ARG A 6 -7.78 13.39 5.98
CA ARG A 6 -6.35 13.57 6.24
C ARG A 6 -5.56 12.29 5.96
N ALA A 7 -6.02 11.14 6.42
CA ALA A 7 -5.36 9.86 6.18
C ALA A 7 -5.28 9.53 4.68
N THR A 8 -6.35 9.77 3.91
CA THR A 8 -6.39 9.62 2.46
C THR A 8 -5.36 10.53 1.77
N ALA A 9 -5.31 11.81 2.13
CA ALA A 9 -4.37 12.77 1.54
C ALA A 9 -2.91 12.44 1.88
N VAL A 10 -2.63 12.11 3.15
CA VAL A 10 -1.30 11.70 3.61
C VAL A 10 -0.85 10.42 2.89
N THR A 11 -1.75 9.44 2.73
CA THR A 11 -1.44 8.20 2.01
C THR A 11 -1.09 8.49 0.56
N ALA A 12 -1.91 9.26 -0.16
CA ALA A 12 -1.64 9.65 -1.55
C ALA A 12 -0.29 10.37 -1.70
N LEU A 13 -0.02 11.36 -0.84
CA LEU A 13 1.24 12.10 -0.88
C LEU A 13 2.45 11.20 -0.58
N SER A 14 2.35 10.36 0.46
CA SER A 14 3.41 9.44 0.86
C SER A 14 3.73 8.41 -0.22
N LEU A 15 2.73 8.00 -1.03
CA LEU A 15 2.94 7.13 -2.17
C LEU A 15 3.68 7.82 -3.30
N GLY A 16 3.32 9.06 -3.60
CA GLY A 16 4.06 9.88 -4.58
C GLY A 16 5.53 10.04 -4.17
N VAL A 17 5.79 10.38 -2.91
CA VAL A 17 7.16 10.53 -2.39
C VAL A 17 7.93 9.21 -2.42
N LEU A 18 7.35 8.11 -1.94
CA LEU A 18 7.98 6.79 -1.97
C LEU A 18 8.30 6.35 -3.40
N PHE A 19 7.40 6.62 -4.34
CA PHE A 19 7.61 6.29 -5.74
C PHE A 19 8.74 7.11 -6.37
N VAL A 20 8.76 8.43 -6.17
CA VAL A 20 9.85 9.30 -6.67
C VAL A 20 11.20 8.84 -6.12
N LEU A 21 11.26 8.49 -4.84
CA LEU A 21 12.45 7.94 -4.22
C LEU A 21 12.88 6.61 -4.87
N ARG A 22 11.95 5.66 -5.04
CA ARG A 22 12.22 4.37 -5.69
C ARG A 22 12.68 4.53 -7.15
N LEU A 23 12.02 5.43 -7.88
CA LEU A 23 12.38 5.77 -9.25
C LEU A 23 13.79 6.35 -9.31
N SER A 24 14.11 7.28 -8.40
CA SER A 24 15.43 7.90 -8.31
C SER A 24 16.51 6.86 -8.01
N GLY A 25 16.28 5.93 -7.08
CA GLY A 25 17.22 4.84 -6.79
C GLY A 25 17.38 3.84 -7.94
N THR A 26 16.38 3.72 -8.81
CA THR A 26 16.47 2.86 -10.01
C THR A 26 17.25 3.53 -11.14
N ILE A 27 17.08 4.85 -11.34
CA ILE A 27 17.77 5.61 -12.40
C ILE A 27 19.20 5.97 -11.97
N TRP A 28 19.41 6.32 -10.70
CA TRP A 28 20.69 6.72 -10.13
C TRP A 28 20.99 5.92 -8.85
N PRO A 29 21.45 4.66 -8.99
CA PRO A 29 21.72 3.78 -7.84
C PRO A 29 22.69 4.40 -6.81
N ASP A 30 23.66 5.18 -7.30
CA ASP A 30 24.67 5.85 -6.47
C ASP A 30 24.08 6.81 -5.43
N LEU A 31 22.92 7.42 -5.72
CA LEU A 31 22.22 8.29 -4.76
C LEU A 31 21.69 7.52 -3.55
N THR A 32 21.48 6.21 -3.69
CA THR A 32 20.92 5.34 -2.66
C THR A 32 21.93 4.38 -2.02
N ALA A 33 23.17 4.36 -2.49
CA ALA A 33 24.21 3.43 -2.03
C ALA A 33 24.71 3.72 -0.61
N GLY A 34 24.59 4.96 -0.12
CA GLY A 34 25.06 5.35 1.21
C GLY A 34 24.15 4.87 2.34
N ARG A 35 24.74 4.55 3.51
CA ARG A 35 23.98 4.15 4.72
C ARG A 35 22.91 5.18 5.12
N ALA A 36 23.24 6.47 5.01
CA ALA A 36 22.29 7.54 5.29
C ALA A 36 21.11 7.54 4.32
N ALA A 37 21.36 7.35 3.02
CA ALA A 37 20.33 7.28 2.00
C ALA A 37 19.43 6.04 2.19
N ALA A 38 20.01 4.88 2.51
CA ALA A 38 19.27 3.68 2.86
C ALA A 38 18.37 3.89 4.10
N GLY A 39 18.88 4.56 5.13
CA GLY A 39 18.10 4.90 6.34
C GLY A 39 16.94 5.85 6.05
N VAL A 40 17.16 6.88 5.23
CA VAL A 40 16.09 7.79 4.76
C VAL A 40 15.06 7.03 3.95
N ALA A 41 15.49 6.16 3.04
CA ALA A 41 14.59 5.37 2.20
C ALA A 41 13.73 4.41 3.03
N ALA A 42 14.33 3.72 3.99
CA ALA A 42 13.62 2.85 4.92
C ALA A 42 12.63 3.65 5.80
N SER A 43 12.99 4.85 6.24
CA SER A 43 12.11 5.74 7.02
C SER A 43 10.91 6.22 6.22
N ILE A 44 11.11 6.61 4.95
CA ILE A 44 10.02 6.99 4.03
C ILE A 44 9.12 5.78 3.78
N HIS A 45 9.68 4.59 3.57
CA HIS A 45 8.89 3.37 3.38
C HIS A 45 8.05 3.04 4.63
N LEU A 46 8.65 3.14 5.83
CA LEU A 46 7.95 2.94 7.09
C LEU A 46 6.80 3.95 7.24
N PHE A 47 7.07 5.24 6.96
CA PHE A 47 6.06 6.29 7.01
C PHE A 47 4.90 6.02 6.04
N THR A 48 5.20 5.64 4.79
CA THR A 48 4.18 5.33 3.79
C THR A 48 3.33 4.13 4.21
N GLY A 49 3.94 3.06 4.74
CA GLY A 49 3.17 1.92 5.24
C GLY A 49 2.34 2.27 6.48
N ALA A 50 2.86 3.11 7.39
CA ALA A 50 2.11 3.61 8.54
C ALA A 50 0.91 4.49 8.12
N ALA A 51 1.10 5.34 7.10
CA ALA A 51 0.01 6.11 6.49
C ALA A 51 -1.06 5.19 5.90
N TRP A 52 -0.65 4.12 5.23
CA TRP A 52 -1.54 3.12 4.66
C TRP A 52 -2.36 2.38 5.74
N VAL A 53 -1.72 1.98 6.84
CA VAL A 53 -2.41 1.41 8.02
C VAL A 53 -3.41 2.41 8.60
N ALA A 54 -2.97 3.66 8.81
CA ALA A 54 -3.81 4.72 9.33
C ALA A 54 -5.02 5.00 8.44
N PHE A 55 -4.86 4.93 7.11
CA PHE A 55 -5.96 5.04 6.16
C PHE A 55 -7.01 3.95 6.39
N PHE A 56 -6.63 2.68 6.46
CA PHE A 56 -7.61 1.60 6.66
C PHE A 56 -8.28 1.65 8.04
N LEU A 57 -7.54 2.02 9.09
CA LEU A 57 -8.13 2.23 10.41
C LEU A 57 -9.13 3.39 10.39
N ALA A 58 -8.76 4.54 9.82
CA ALA A 58 -9.67 5.67 9.71
C ALA A 58 -10.87 5.36 8.81
N LEU A 59 -10.68 4.56 7.76
CA LEU A 59 -11.74 4.12 6.85
C LEU A 59 -12.74 3.25 7.60
N ARG A 60 -12.24 2.26 8.36
CA ARG A 60 -13.03 1.34 9.19
C ARG A 60 -13.90 2.10 10.18
N GLU A 61 -13.32 3.06 10.91
CA GLU A 61 -14.03 3.80 11.95
C GLU A 61 -15.00 4.84 11.36
N ALA A 62 -14.56 5.61 10.36
CA ALA A 62 -15.29 6.78 9.94
C ALA A 62 -16.32 6.50 8.84
N TRP A 63 -15.98 5.67 7.84
CA TRP A 63 -16.78 5.52 6.63
C TRP A 63 -17.57 4.21 6.59
N VAL A 64 -16.94 3.11 7.02
CA VAL A 64 -17.59 1.80 7.01
C VAL A 64 -18.62 1.66 8.14
N GLY A 65 -18.34 2.26 9.31
CA GLY A 65 -19.28 2.34 10.44
C GLY A 65 -19.83 0.98 10.88
N ARG A 66 -21.05 0.99 11.46
CA ARG A 66 -21.80 -0.25 11.81
C ARG A 66 -22.62 -0.81 10.64
N HIS A 67 -22.84 -0.03 9.58
CA HIS A 67 -23.81 -0.36 8.53
C HIS A 67 -23.25 -1.24 7.41
N ARG A 68 -21.91 -1.42 7.32
CA ARG A 68 -21.27 -2.23 6.27
C ARG A 68 -20.30 -3.27 6.87
N PRO A 69 -20.81 -4.34 7.53
CA PRO A 69 -20.00 -5.27 8.31
C PRO A 69 -18.94 -6.02 7.48
N ALA A 70 -19.25 -6.39 6.22
CA ALA A 70 -18.29 -7.06 5.34
C ALA A 70 -17.07 -6.18 5.04
N LEU A 71 -17.30 -4.90 4.74
CA LEU A 71 -16.25 -3.94 4.46
C LEU A 71 -15.42 -3.60 5.71
N ARG A 72 -16.01 -3.76 6.90
CA ARG A 72 -15.35 -3.50 8.19
C ARG A 72 -14.27 -4.54 8.46
N TRP A 73 -14.61 -5.81 8.25
CA TRP A 73 -13.65 -6.91 8.35
C TRP A 73 -12.58 -6.81 7.28
N ALA A 74 -12.96 -6.47 6.05
CA ALA A 74 -12.00 -6.31 4.96
C ALA A 74 -11.01 -5.15 5.24
N ALA A 75 -11.49 -4.01 5.75
CA ALA A 75 -10.64 -2.89 6.14
C ALA A 75 -9.73 -3.24 7.34
N ALA A 76 -10.24 -3.97 8.33
CA ALA A 76 -9.43 -4.44 9.46
C ALA A 76 -8.35 -5.43 9.01
N ALA A 77 -8.69 -6.38 8.13
CA ALA A 77 -7.74 -7.31 7.55
C ALA A 77 -6.68 -6.57 6.73
N ALA A 78 -7.07 -5.60 5.92
CA ALA A 78 -6.14 -4.79 5.14
C ALA A 78 -5.22 -3.93 6.03
N ALA A 79 -5.72 -3.37 7.13
CA ALA A 79 -4.89 -2.68 8.13
C ALA A 79 -3.87 -3.63 8.78
N ALA A 80 -4.31 -4.80 9.23
CA ALA A 80 -3.45 -5.80 9.85
C ALA A 80 -2.40 -6.34 8.86
N GLY A 81 -2.81 -6.67 7.64
CA GLY A 81 -1.91 -7.10 6.57
C GLY A 81 -0.89 -6.03 6.20
N SER A 82 -1.30 -4.76 6.13
CA SER A 82 -0.38 -3.63 5.89
C SER A 82 0.62 -3.47 7.04
N ALA A 83 0.19 -3.69 8.29
CA ALA A 83 1.08 -3.67 9.45
C ALA A 83 2.07 -4.85 9.45
N VAL A 84 1.62 -6.03 9.02
CA VAL A 84 2.51 -7.20 8.82
C VAL A 84 3.54 -6.90 7.74
N ALA A 85 3.14 -6.31 6.61
CA ALA A 85 4.05 -5.92 5.53
C ALA A 85 5.11 -4.88 5.92
N LEU A 86 4.95 -4.18 7.05
CA LEU A 86 5.95 -3.28 7.61
C LEU A 86 7.06 -4.00 8.39
N LEU A 87 6.86 -5.25 8.82
CA LEU A 87 7.84 -5.98 9.64
C LEU A 87 9.24 -6.04 8.99
N PRO A 88 9.39 -6.32 7.67
CA PRO A 88 10.69 -6.27 7.00
C PRO A 88 11.36 -4.89 7.10
N VAL A 89 10.58 -3.82 6.95
CA VAL A 89 11.10 -2.45 6.99
C VAL A 89 11.56 -2.08 8.40
N VAL A 90 10.77 -2.44 9.41
CA VAL A 90 11.13 -2.25 10.81
C VAL A 90 12.39 -3.04 11.14
N ARG A 91 12.48 -4.31 10.72
CA ARG A 91 13.70 -5.12 10.90
C ARG A 91 14.92 -4.42 10.29
N ASN A 92 14.82 -3.95 9.05
CA ASN A 92 15.92 -3.26 8.36
C ASN A 92 16.38 -1.97 9.05
N LEU A 93 15.46 -1.24 9.68
CA LEU A 93 15.80 -0.06 10.49
C LEU A 93 16.46 -0.40 11.82
N LEU A 94 16.19 -1.59 12.38
CA LEU A 94 16.75 -2.03 13.66
C LEU A 94 18.09 -2.77 13.50
N LEU A 95 18.42 -3.30 12.32
CA LEU A 95 19.70 -3.98 12.05
C LEU A 95 20.94 -3.15 12.44
N PRO A 96 21.02 -1.83 12.15
CA PRO A 96 22.17 -1.01 12.56
C PRO A 96 22.28 -0.79 14.07
N LEU A 97 21.23 -1.07 14.84
CA LEU A 97 21.19 -0.88 16.29
C LEU A 97 21.66 -2.14 17.07
N ASP A 98 22.09 -3.20 16.36
CA ASP A 98 22.53 -4.49 16.91
C ASP A 98 21.55 -5.12 17.92
N LEU A 99 20.26 -4.86 17.75
CA LEU A 99 19.21 -5.45 18.57
C LEU A 99 19.04 -6.93 18.18
N ALA A 100 19.78 -7.79 18.88
CA ALA A 100 19.98 -9.21 18.60
C ALA A 100 18.70 -10.07 18.46
N LEU A 101 17.55 -9.62 18.97
CA LEU A 101 16.30 -10.39 19.02
C LEU A 101 15.61 -10.61 17.66
N LEU A 102 15.88 -9.79 16.65
CA LEU A 102 15.25 -9.89 15.30
C LEU A 102 16.28 -10.03 14.16
N ALA A 103 17.57 -9.80 14.44
CA ALA A 103 18.58 -9.62 13.41
C ALA A 103 19.08 -10.93 12.76
N ARG A 104 19.14 -12.05 13.51
CA ARG A 104 19.92 -13.25 13.09
C ARG A 104 19.16 -14.57 12.97
N SER A 105 17.82 -14.59 13.01
CA SER A 105 17.07 -15.85 12.86
C SER A 105 16.74 -16.15 11.39
N ASP A 106 16.78 -17.42 10.98
CA ASP A 106 16.27 -17.90 9.67
C ASP A 106 14.79 -17.54 9.45
N ARG A 107 14.04 -17.33 10.54
CA ARG A 107 12.67 -16.79 10.51
C ARG A 107 12.59 -15.39 9.87
N GLY A 108 13.69 -14.64 9.85
CA GLY A 108 13.77 -13.32 9.24
C GLY A 108 13.55 -13.36 7.73
N ALA A 109 14.18 -14.31 7.03
CA ALA A 109 14.01 -14.47 5.58
C ALA A 109 12.57 -14.85 5.22
N TRP A 110 11.92 -15.71 6.02
CA TRP A 110 10.50 -16.04 5.82
C TRP A 110 9.60 -14.81 5.98
N VAL A 111 9.84 -13.97 7.00
CA VAL A 111 9.08 -12.73 7.19
C VAL A 111 9.30 -11.76 6.03
N GLU A 112 10.52 -11.62 5.54
CA GLU A 112 10.85 -10.75 4.40
C GLU A 112 10.19 -11.17 3.08
N ALA A 113 10.06 -12.48 2.86
CA ALA A 113 9.40 -13.01 1.67
C ALA A 113 7.87 -12.97 1.79
N TRP A 114 7.30 -13.42 2.92
CA TRP A 114 5.85 -13.61 3.06
C TRP A 114 5.09 -12.37 3.50
N ALA A 115 5.66 -11.52 4.35
CA ALA A 115 4.91 -10.41 4.94
C ALA A 115 4.37 -9.42 3.88
N PRO A 116 5.17 -9.01 2.86
CA PRO A 116 4.64 -8.16 1.79
C PRO A 116 3.54 -8.85 0.98
N PHE A 117 3.67 -10.17 0.73
CA PHE A 117 2.70 -10.95 -0.02
C PHE A 117 1.36 -11.08 0.73
N VAL A 118 1.39 -11.42 2.01
CA VAL A 118 0.19 -11.46 2.86
C VAL A 118 -0.47 -10.08 2.93
N GLY A 119 0.34 -9.02 3.07
CA GLY A 119 -0.16 -7.65 3.09
C GLY A 119 -0.93 -7.28 1.82
N ILE A 120 -0.36 -7.55 0.64
CA ILE A 120 -1.03 -7.22 -0.63
C ILE A 120 -2.30 -8.06 -0.86
N LEU A 121 -2.34 -9.33 -0.43
CA LEU A 121 -3.56 -10.15 -0.50
C LEU A 121 -4.69 -9.58 0.36
N ALA A 122 -4.37 -9.05 1.55
CA ALA A 122 -5.37 -8.41 2.40
C ALA A 122 -5.93 -7.12 1.77
N VAL A 123 -5.08 -6.32 1.14
CA VAL A 123 -5.49 -5.12 0.39
C VAL A 123 -6.33 -5.49 -0.84
N LEU A 124 -5.96 -6.56 -1.54
CA LEU A 124 -6.71 -7.08 -2.68
C LEU A 124 -8.13 -7.49 -2.26
N ALA A 125 -8.24 -8.27 -1.18
CA ALA A 125 -9.53 -8.67 -0.61
C ALA A 125 -10.39 -7.46 -0.23
N PHE A 126 -9.77 -6.40 0.29
CA PHE A 126 -10.46 -5.14 0.54
C PHE A 126 -11.04 -4.52 -0.72
N PHE A 127 -10.27 -4.37 -1.81
CA PHE A 127 -10.80 -3.77 -3.04
C PHE A 127 -11.89 -4.62 -3.70
N VAL A 128 -11.79 -5.95 -3.63
CA VAL A 128 -12.85 -6.86 -4.08
C VAL A 128 -14.12 -6.63 -3.26
N THR A 129 -14.02 -6.61 -1.94
CA THR A 129 -15.18 -6.37 -1.06
C THR A 129 -15.76 -4.98 -1.27
N LEU A 130 -14.92 -3.96 -1.43
CA LEU A 130 -15.32 -2.59 -1.72
C LEU A 130 -16.20 -2.53 -2.98
N LEU A 131 -15.72 -3.06 -4.11
CA LEU A 131 -16.46 -3.03 -5.37
C LEU A 131 -17.80 -3.78 -5.30
N ARG A 132 -17.88 -4.86 -4.51
CA ARG A 132 -19.12 -5.62 -4.30
C ARG A 132 -20.15 -4.88 -3.45
N HIS A 133 -19.71 -3.93 -2.61
CA HIS A 133 -20.56 -3.24 -1.63
C HIS A 133 -20.60 -1.72 -1.83
N LEU A 134 -20.23 -1.22 -3.02
CA LEU A 134 -20.47 0.18 -3.38
C LEU A 134 -21.97 0.40 -3.49
N GLU A 135 -22.51 1.34 -2.71
CA GLU A 135 -23.90 1.75 -2.78
C GLU A 135 -24.20 2.48 -4.09
N GLU A 136 -25.42 2.30 -4.62
CA GLU A 136 -25.85 2.95 -5.85
C GLU A 136 -25.93 4.48 -5.72
N GLY A 137 -25.94 5.17 -6.87
CA GLY A 137 -25.90 6.62 -6.93
C GLY A 137 -24.48 7.19 -6.87
N ALA A 138 -24.31 8.29 -6.13
CA ALA A 138 -23.10 9.10 -6.16
C ALA A 138 -21.83 8.35 -5.73
N GLU A 139 -21.92 7.40 -4.81
CA GLU A 139 -20.78 6.61 -4.35
C GLU A 139 -20.23 5.71 -5.46
N ARG A 140 -21.10 4.88 -6.06
CA ARG A 140 -20.70 3.98 -7.15
C ARG A 140 -20.21 4.73 -8.38
N GLU A 141 -20.85 5.85 -8.72
CA GLU A 141 -20.42 6.68 -9.84
C GLU A 141 -19.01 7.26 -9.61
N ALA A 142 -18.75 7.78 -8.41
CA ALA A 142 -17.45 8.38 -8.07
C ALA A 142 -16.34 7.34 -7.90
N LEU A 143 -16.63 6.15 -7.34
CA LEU A 143 -15.59 5.24 -6.85
C LEU A 143 -15.42 3.95 -7.67
N ARG A 144 -16.40 3.54 -8.50
CA ARG A 144 -16.30 2.24 -9.21
C ARG A 144 -15.09 2.15 -10.12
N ARG A 145 -14.86 3.15 -10.99
CA ARG A 145 -13.71 3.12 -11.93
C ARG A 145 -12.37 3.25 -11.20
N PRO A 146 -12.19 4.21 -10.27
CA PRO A 146 -10.94 4.31 -9.50
C PRO A 146 -10.66 3.08 -8.64
N ALA A 147 -11.67 2.50 -7.99
CA ALA A 147 -11.50 1.27 -7.20
C ALA A 147 -11.17 0.06 -8.09
N THR A 148 -11.71 -0.01 -9.30
CA THR A 148 -11.35 -1.04 -10.29
C THR A 148 -9.90 -0.90 -10.74
N ALA A 149 -9.44 0.33 -10.99
CA ALA A 149 -8.04 0.59 -11.33
C ALA A 149 -7.10 0.21 -10.18
N ALA A 150 -7.43 0.59 -8.94
CA ALA A 150 -6.67 0.20 -7.76
C ALA A 150 -6.68 -1.32 -7.53
N LEU A 151 -7.80 -2.01 -7.80
CA LEU A 151 -7.85 -3.47 -7.77
C LEU A 151 -6.86 -4.06 -8.79
N ALA A 152 -6.88 -3.59 -10.04
CA ALA A 152 -5.94 -4.06 -11.07
C ALA A 152 -4.48 -3.80 -10.68
N ALA A 153 -4.19 -2.64 -10.08
CA ALA A 153 -2.86 -2.34 -9.54
C ALA A 153 -2.44 -3.31 -8.42
N CYS A 154 -3.37 -3.66 -7.51
CA CYS A 154 -3.12 -4.63 -6.45
C CYS A 154 -2.92 -6.05 -7.01
N VAL A 155 -3.64 -6.44 -8.06
CA VAL A 155 -3.40 -7.71 -8.76
C VAL A 155 -2.00 -7.73 -9.37
N ALA A 156 -1.60 -6.66 -10.06
CA ALA A 156 -0.25 -6.55 -10.61
C ALA A 156 0.83 -6.64 -9.52
N LEU A 157 0.66 -5.92 -8.40
CA LEU A 157 1.57 -6.02 -7.25
C LEU A 157 1.61 -7.42 -6.65
N ALA A 158 0.45 -8.08 -6.50
CA ALA A 158 0.38 -9.45 -5.98
C ALA A 158 1.12 -10.43 -6.89
N THR A 159 0.99 -10.28 -8.21
CA THR A 159 1.74 -11.07 -9.19
C THR A 159 3.24 -10.84 -9.06
N LEU A 160 3.71 -9.59 -8.94
CA LEU A 160 5.13 -9.31 -8.73
C LEU A 160 5.65 -9.96 -7.44
N HIS A 161 4.91 -9.86 -6.34
CA HIS A 161 5.29 -10.49 -5.07
C HIS A 161 5.25 -12.01 -5.15
N ALA A 162 4.31 -12.61 -5.88
CA ALA A 162 4.26 -14.04 -6.10
C ALA A 162 5.49 -14.53 -6.90
N LEU A 163 5.92 -13.78 -7.91
CA LEU A 163 7.13 -14.08 -8.68
C LEU A 163 8.39 -14.01 -7.81
N LEU A 164 8.50 -12.98 -6.96
CA LEU A 164 9.62 -12.83 -6.03
C LEU A 164 9.64 -13.94 -4.97
N LEU A 165 8.46 -14.29 -4.43
CA LEU A 165 8.32 -15.40 -3.49
C LEU A 165 8.70 -16.73 -4.14
N ALA A 166 8.26 -16.99 -5.38
CA ALA A 166 8.64 -18.18 -6.12
C ALA A 166 10.15 -18.23 -6.39
N SER A 167 10.76 -17.10 -6.78
CA SER A 167 12.21 -16.98 -6.96
C SER A 167 12.98 -17.27 -5.68
N TRP A 168 12.52 -16.74 -4.55
CA TRP A 168 13.12 -17.00 -3.25
C TRP A 168 13.00 -18.47 -2.85
N LEU A 169 11.84 -19.10 -3.07
CA LEU A 169 11.64 -20.53 -2.78
C LEU A 169 12.53 -21.45 -3.62
N THR A 170 12.91 -21.05 -4.84
CA THR A 170 13.76 -21.86 -5.71
C THR A 170 15.26 -21.60 -5.55
N SER A 171 15.66 -20.35 -5.32
CA SER A 171 17.08 -19.96 -5.28
C SER A 171 17.63 -19.76 -3.86
N GLY A 172 16.76 -19.58 -2.86
CA GLY A 172 17.14 -19.19 -1.50
C GLY A 172 17.53 -17.72 -1.35
N GLU A 173 17.68 -16.98 -2.46
CA GLU A 173 18.04 -15.57 -2.48
C GLU A 173 16.86 -14.70 -2.87
N GLN A 174 16.66 -13.59 -2.14
CA GLN A 174 15.62 -12.62 -2.44
C GLN A 174 16.22 -11.48 -3.26
N SER A 175 16.26 -11.65 -4.59
CA SER A 175 16.65 -10.60 -5.53
C SER A 175 15.41 -9.88 -6.07
N TRP A 176 15.43 -8.55 -6.06
CA TRP A 176 14.33 -7.79 -6.67
C TRP A 176 14.39 -7.88 -8.19
N LEU A 177 13.25 -7.74 -8.88
CA LEU A 177 13.20 -7.89 -10.35
C LEU A 177 14.14 -6.92 -11.09
N THR A 178 14.45 -5.75 -10.52
CA THR A 178 15.39 -4.80 -11.13
C THR A 178 16.84 -5.28 -11.07
N GLU A 179 17.16 -6.19 -10.17
CA GLU A 179 18.49 -6.78 -10.00
C GLU A 179 18.76 -7.90 -11.01
N LEU A 180 17.70 -8.41 -11.66
CA LEU A 180 17.79 -9.42 -12.73
C LEU A 180 18.28 -8.83 -14.08
N GLY A 181 18.63 -7.54 -14.11
CA GLY A 181 19.28 -6.87 -15.23
C GLY A 181 18.42 -5.82 -15.95
N PRO A 182 18.97 -5.19 -17.01
CA PRO A 182 18.36 -4.04 -17.67
C PRO A 182 17.00 -4.34 -18.33
N ALA A 183 16.81 -5.56 -18.83
CA ALA A 183 15.56 -5.97 -19.48
C ALA A 183 14.39 -6.02 -18.49
N ALA A 184 14.61 -6.60 -17.30
CA ALA A 184 13.61 -6.67 -16.25
C ALA A 184 13.30 -5.27 -15.69
N THR A 185 14.31 -4.41 -15.55
CA THR A 185 14.11 -3.00 -15.17
C THR A 185 13.23 -2.24 -16.19
N ARG A 186 13.50 -2.37 -17.50
CA ARG A 186 12.68 -1.74 -18.54
C ARG A 186 11.23 -2.23 -18.55
N ALA A 187 11.00 -3.50 -18.23
CA ALA A 187 9.65 -4.07 -18.17
C ALA A 187 8.88 -3.67 -16.90
N THR A 188 9.57 -3.63 -15.76
CA THR A 188 8.95 -3.35 -14.45
C THR A 188 8.65 -1.87 -14.24
N LEU A 189 9.46 -0.97 -14.79
CA LEU A 189 9.27 0.47 -14.64
C LEU A 189 7.89 1.01 -15.09
N PRO A 190 7.42 0.74 -16.33
CA PRO A 190 6.11 1.21 -16.77
C PRO A 190 4.97 0.57 -15.96
N LEU A 191 5.13 -0.67 -15.52
CA LEU A 191 4.16 -1.34 -14.65
C LEU A 191 4.06 -0.64 -13.29
N MET A 192 5.19 -0.29 -12.69
CA MET A 192 5.22 0.44 -11.42
C MET A 192 4.61 1.84 -11.54
N LEU A 193 4.83 2.53 -12.66
CA LEU A 193 4.16 3.81 -12.96
C LEU A 193 2.64 3.63 -13.06
N ALA A 194 2.17 2.63 -13.82
CA ALA A 194 0.75 2.35 -13.96
C ALA A 194 0.09 2.03 -12.60
N ILE A 195 0.77 1.22 -11.76
CA ILE A 195 0.35 0.93 -10.39
C ILE A 195 0.23 2.21 -9.57
N LEU A 196 1.24 3.10 -9.59
CA LEU A 196 1.19 4.36 -8.87
C LEU A 196 0.00 5.22 -9.32
N PHE A 197 -0.16 5.43 -10.63
CA PHE A 197 -1.24 6.28 -11.14
C PHE A 197 -2.62 5.73 -10.79
N ALA A 198 -2.82 4.40 -10.87
CA ALA A 198 -4.07 3.78 -10.48
C ALA A 198 -4.39 3.97 -8.98
N LEU A 199 -3.39 3.80 -8.11
CA LEU A 199 -3.56 4.03 -6.67
C LEU A 199 -3.83 5.51 -6.35
N LEU A 200 -3.05 6.43 -6.94
CA LEU A 200 -3.26 7.87 -6.78
C LEU A 200 -4.63 8.32 -7.31
N TRP A 201 -5.10 7.74 -8.42
CA TRP A 201 -6.43 8.02 -8.95
C TRP A 201 -7.52 7.57 -7.98
N PHE A 202 -7.37 6.40 -7.35
CA PHE A 202 -8.28 5.96 -6.29
C PHE A 202 -8.27 6.90 -5.09
N PHE A 203 -7.11 7.19 -4.50
CA PHE A 203 -7.05 8.05 -3.32
C PHE A 203 -7.53 9.48 -3.61
N GLY A 204 -7.21 10.02 -4.78
CA GLY A 204 -7.68 11.34 -5.21
C GLY A 204 -9.20 11.38 -5.42
N SER A 205 -9.77 10.37 -6.07
CA SER A 205 -11.22 10.28 -6.26
C SER A 205 -11.95 10.05 -4.93
N PHE A 206 -11.40 9.20 -4.06
CA PHE A 206 -11.94 8.96 -2.73
C PHE A 206 -11.90 10.23 -1.86
N TYR A 207 -10.79 10.98 -1.90
CA TYR A 207 -10.70 12.27 -1.21
C TYR A 207 -11.77 13.25 -1.69
N ARG A 208 -11.95 13.40 -3.01
CA ARG A 208 -12.98 14.27 -3.59
C ARG A 208 -14.39 13.84 -3.19
N PHE A 209 -14.68 12.54 -3.19
CA PHE A 209 -15.95 11.99 -2.74
C PHE A 209 -16.23 12.36 -1.28
N LEU A 210 -15.24 12.22 -0.39
CA LEU A 210 -15.38 12.62 1.02
C LEU A 210 -15.61 14.12 1.21
N VAL A 211 -14.99 14.97 0.38
CA VAL A 211 -15.21 16.43 0.41
C VAL A 211 -16.64 16.76 -0.03
N ALA A 212 -17.13 16.12 -1.09
CA ALA A 212 -18.48 16.33 -1.61
C ALA A 212 -19.56 15.84 -0.63
N GLY A 213 -19.35 14.69 0.01
CA GLY A 213 -20.28 14.13 1.00
C GLY A 213 -20.47 15.01 2.24
N ASP A 214 -19.42 15.70 2.71
CA ASP A 214 -19.52 16.70 3.79
C ASP A 214 -20.41 17.90 3.39
N GLY A 215 -20.62 18.15 2.08
CA GLY A 215 -21.49 19.20 1.55
C GLY A 215 -22.96 18.80 1.45
N ILE A 216 -23.25 17.54 1.12
CA ILE A 216 -24.61 17.02 0.94
C ILE A 216 -25.32 16.77 2.29
N GLY A 217 -24.55 16.49 3.35
CA GLY A 217 -25.08 16.31 4.72
C GLY A 217 -25.59 17.58 5.43
N ARG A 218 -25.67 18.73 4.73
CA ARG A 218 -26.26 19.97 5.27
C ARG A 218 -27.67 20.29 4.75
N GLU A 219 -28.19 19.52 3.78
CA GLU A 219 -29.46 19.84 3.12
C GLU A 219 -30.54 18.76 3.24
N LEU A 220 -30.37 17.75 4.10
CA LEU A 220 -31.48 16.87 4.42
C LEU A 220 -32.17 17.36 5.70
N PRO A 221 -33.44 17.82 5.61
CA PRO A 221 -34.20 18.19 6.80
C PRO A 221 -34.36 16.95 7.69
N PRO A 222 -34.46 17.15 9.02
CA PRO A 222 -34.74 16.04 9.92
C PRO A 222 -36.07 15.40 9.54
N SER A 223 -36.04 14.12 9.18
CA SER A 223 -37.22 13.25 9.11
C SER A 223 -37.59 12.75 10.50
#